data_AF-A0A8I1TG14-F1
#
_entry.id   AF-A0A8I1TG14-F1
#
_cell.length_a   1.000
_cell.length_b   1.000
_cell.length_c   1.000
_cell.angle_alpha   90.00
_cell.angle_beta   90.00
_cell.angle_gamma   90.00
#
_symmetry.space_group_name_H-M   'P 1'
#
loop_
_entity.id
_entity.type
_entity.pdbx_description
1 polymer ?
#
loop_
_entity_poly.entity_id
_entity_poly.type
_entity_poly.pdbx_seq_one_letter_code
_entity_poly.pdbx_strand_id
1 'polypeptide(L)'
;FAADADTAGALLAARGDDVFLCDAADLALERQESIDPFRRLFSIASRPCVSMAIADAAEARGALDAALDRGATFAAAQLVGIAQRAVDLAVAYAKERQQFGKPIGSYQAVKHLLATAQVRIEFARPVVYAAAAQLAQGDVFSRARVSHARLAAAEAADLACRTAVQVHGAMGYSWEVDVHFFLKRALALSSWWGDAVFHRRRVAERAFGRPLGPDTTFAAEARG
;
A
#
# COMPACT_ATOMS: atom_id res chain seq x y z
N PHE A 1 5.98 9.03 -12.33
CA PHE A 1 5.18 10.03 -11.60
C PHE A 1 5.66 10.14 -10.17
N ALA A 2 5.62 11.32 -9.58
CA ALA A 2 5.89 11.58 -8.17
C ALA A 2 4.61 12.03 -7.44
N ALA A 3 4.41 11.53 -6.23
CA ALA A 3 3.36 11.97 -5.31
C ALA A 3 3.67 13.38 -4.80
N ASP A 4 2.67 14.26 -4.74
CA ASP A 4 2.71 15.50 -3.96
C ASP A 4 3.98 16.36 -4.24
N ALA A 5 4.51 16.25 -5.46
CA ALA A 5 5.76 16.87 -5.88
C ALA A 5 5.73 18.39 -5.80
N ASP A 6 4.54 18.97 -5.93
CA ASP A 6 4.26 20.39 -5.78
C ASP A 6 4.34 20.90 -4.34
N THR A 7 4.50 20.02 -3.36
CA THR A 7 4.75 20.36 -1.95
C THR A 7 6.13 19.97 -1.46
N ALA A 8 6.90 19.25 -2.28
CA ALA A 8 8.25 18.85 -1.93
C ALA A 8 9.22 20.02 -2.13
N GLY A 9 10.18 20.21 -1.21
CA GLY A 9 11.27 21.16 -1.40
C GLY A 9 12.34 20.65 -2.39
N ALA A 10 12.47 19.33 -2.51
CA ALA A 10 13.38 18.68 -3.44
C ALA A 10 12.85 17.30 -3.85
N LEU A 11 13.31 16.80 -4.99
CA LEU A 11 12.97 15.50 -5.55
C LEU A 11 14.22 14.66 -5.79
N LEU A 12 14.12 13.36 -5.50
CA LEU A 12 15.12 12.38 -5.91
C LEU A 12 14.75 11.81 -7.27
N ALA A 13 15.64 11.96 -8.24
CA ALA A 13 15.48 11.42 -9.58
C ALA A 13 16.54 10.36 -9.85
N ALA A 14 16.10 9.18 -10.30
CA ALA A 14 17.00 8.12 -10.76
C ALA A 14 17.20 8.20 -12.28
N ARG A 15 18.44 8.09 -12.76
CA ARG A 15 18.78 7.95 -14.18
C ARG A 15 19.85 6.89 -14.36
N GLY A 16 19.47 5.75 -14.95
CA GLY A 16 20.35 4.59 -14.97
C GLY A 16 20.60 4.11 -13.54
N ASP A 17 21.86 4.11 -13.13
CA ASP A 17 22.26 3.75 -11.77
C ASP A 17 22.53 4.97 -10.87
N ASP A 18 22.55 6.18 -11.42
CA ASP A 18 22.82 7.40 -10.66
C ASP A 18 21.54 7.97 -10.04
N VAL A 19 21.69 8.55 -8.84
CA VAL A 19 20.63 9.29 -8.15
C VAL A 19 21.03 10.75 -8.02
N PHE A 20 20.08 11.61 -8.37
CA PHE A 20 20.21 13.04 -8.38
C PHE A 20 19.25 13.66 -7.39
N LEU A 21 19.74 14.62 -6.60
CA LEU A 21 18.89 15.53 -5.85
C LEU A 21 18.61 16.76 -6.72
N CYS A 22 17.34 17.04 -6.95
CA CYS A 22 16.88 18.19 -7.72
C CYS A 22 16.03 19.09 -6.82
N ASP A 23 16.31 20.39 -6.81
CA ASP A 23 15.40 21.36 -6.20
C ASP A 23 14.07 21.34 -6.97
N ALA A 24 12.95 21.39 -6.25
CA ALA A 24 11.64 21.40 -6.89
C ALA A 24 11.42 22.69 -7.71
N ALA A 25 12.05 23.81 -7.33
CA ALA A 25 11.99 25.07 -8.06
C ALA A 25 12.62 25.00 -9.46
N ASP A 26 13.57 24.08 -9.66
CA ASP A 26 14.26 23.86 -10.94
C ASP A 26 13.53 22.86 -11.84
N LEU A 27 12.42 22.27 -11.38
CA LEU A 27 11.69 21.22 -12.09
C LEU A 27 10.38 21.74 -12.69
N ALA A 28 10.21 21.54 -13.99
CA ALA A 28 8.93 21.74 -14.66
C ALA A 28 8.00 20.56 -14.31
N LEU A 29 7.15 20.74 -13.30
CA LEU A 29 6.18 19.75 -12.85
C LEU A 29 4.85 19.88 -13.63
N GLU A 30 4.38 18.78 -14.20
CA GLU A 30 3.09 18.69 -14.88
C GLU A 30 2.13 17.81 -14.09
N ARG A 31 0.97 18.36 -13.70
CA ARG A 31 -0.05 17.62 -12.95
C ARG A 31 -0.68 16.54 -13.83
N GLN A 32 -0.86 15.37 -13.25
CA GLN A 32 -1.37 14.18 -13.91
C GLN A 32 -2.69 13.74 -13.30
N GLU A 33 -3.57 13.22 -14.13
CA GLU A 33 -4.82 12.64 -13.67
C GLU A 33 -4.57 11.30 -12.96
N SER A 34 -5.43 11.01 -11.99
CA SER A 34 -5.40 9.76 -11.24
C SER A 34 -6.82 9.24 -11.06
N ILE A 35 -6.96 7.92 -11.03
CA ILE A 35 -8.22 7.26 -10.66
C ILE A 35 -8.70 7.67 -9.27
N ASP A 36 -7.76 7.97 -8.36
CA ASP A 36 -8.04 8.60 -7.07
C ASP A 36 -7.93 10.12 -7.23
N PRO A 37 -9.05 10.88 -7.25
CA PRO A 37 -9.04 12.32 -7.50
C PRO A 37 -8.30 13.12 -6.41
N PHE A 38 -8.10 12.52 -5.24
CA PHE A 38 -7.41 13.15 -4.11
C PHE A 38 -5.89 12.91 -4.15
N ARG A 39 -5.37 12.17 -5.12
CA ARG A 39 -3.94 12.02 -5.35
C ARG A 39 -3.42 13.14 -6.25
N ARG A 40 -2.43 13.87 -5.76
CA ARG A 40 -1.68 14.84 -6.56
C ARG A 40 -0.49 14.10 -7.17
N LEU A 41 -0.55 13.82 -8.47
CA LEU A 41 0.50 13.13 -9.21
C LEU A 41 1.14 14.09 -10.20
N PHE A 42 2.46 14.01 -10.35
CA PHE A 42 3.21 14.85 -11.26
C PHE A 42 4.18 14.05 -12.14
N SER A 43 4.31 14.44 -13.40
CA SER A 43 5.44 14.14 -14.27
C SER A 43 6.42 15.32 -14.29
N ILE A 44 7.64 15.07 -14.78
CA ILE A 44 8.65 16.12 -14.98
C ILE A 44 8.76 16.34 -16.49
N ALA A 45 8.37 17.52 -16.96
CA ALA A 45 8.13 17.84 -18.38
C ALA A 45 9.41 18.05 -19.19
N SER A 46 10.39 18.74 -18.63
CA SER A 46 11.69 18.98 -19.27
C SER A 46 12.77 19.09 -18.20
N ARG A 47 14.00 18.65 -18.56
CA ARG A 47 15.12 18.54 -17.63
C ARG A 47 16.25 19.49 -18.03
N PRO A 48 16.42 20.59 -17.30
CA PRO A 48 17.74 21.12 -17.04
C PRO A 48 17.87 21.28 -15.52
N CYS A 49 17.83 20.19 -14.75
CA CYS A 49 18.21 20.30 -13.35
C CYS A 49 19.73 20.41 -13.28
N VAL A 50 20.22 21.48 -12.64
CA VAL A 50 21.57 21.50 -12.07
C VAL A 50 21.52 20.47 -10.94
N SER A 51 21.82 19.23 -11.29
CA SER A 51 21.68 18.12 -10.38
C SER A 51 23.02 17.82 -9.71
N MET A 52 22.97 17.59 -8.41
CA MET A 52 24.10 17.06 -7.68
C MET A 52 23.96 15.54 -7.66
N ALA A 53 24.95 14.83 -8.21
CA ALA A 53 25.07 13.40 -7.97
C ALA A 53 25.35 13.22 -6.47
N ILE A 54 24.46 12.51 -5.77
CA ILE A 54 24.54 12.35 -4.31
C ILE A 54 25.13 11.01 -3.87
N ALA A 55 25.32 10.07 -4.79
CA ALA A 55 25.83 8.73 -4.53
C ALA A 55 26.36 8.11 -5.83
N ASP A 56 27.31 7.18 -5.71
CA ASP A 56 27.67 6.29 -6.81
C ASP A 56 26.58 5.26 -7.10
N ALA A 57 26.71 4.51 -8.19
CA ALA A 57 25.72 3.53 -8.64
C ALA A 57 25.28 2.51 -7.56
N ALA A 58 26.22 2.03 -6.74
CA ALA A 58 25.94 0.99 -5.75
C ALA A 58 25.23 1.57 -4.52
N GLU A 59 25.73 2.70 -4.02
CA GLU A 59 25.12 3.43 -2.90
C GLU A 59 23.73 3.96 -3.28
N ALA A 60 23.58 4.50 -4.50
CA ALA A 60 22.33 4.94 -5.07
C ALA A 60 21.30 3.81 -5.11
N ARG A 61 21.69 2.61 -5.57
CA ARG A 61 20.82 1.43 -5.60
C ARG A 61 20.35 1.05 -4.21
N GLY A 62 21.26 1.01 -3.23
CA GLY A 62 20.93 0.72 -1.84
C GLY A 62 19.96 1.73 -1.23
N ALA A 63 20.16 3.02 -1.48
CA ALA A 63 19.30 4.09 -1.02
C ALA A 63 17.90 4.03 -1.65
N LEU A 64 17.81 3.78 -2.97
CA LEU A 64 16.54 3.61 -3.67
C LEU A 64 15.75 2.39 -3.19
N ASP A 65 16.43 1.29 -2.94
CA ASP A 65 15.83 0.09 -2.35
C ASP A 65 15.25 0.37 -0.97
N ALA A 66 16.02 1.06 -0.12
CA ALA A 66 15.56 1.43 1.21
C ALA A 66 14.40 2.46 1.17
N ALA A 67 14.36 3.33 0.16
CA ALA A 67 13.25 4.24 -0.07
C ALA A 67 12.00 3.48 -0.53
N LEU A 68 12.15 2.50 -1.42
CA LEU A 68 11.08 1.60 -1.85
C LEU A 68 10.49 0.85 -0.64
N ASP A 69 11.34 0.32 0.24
CA ASP A 69 10.90 -0.43 1.42
C ASP A 69 10.10 0.45 2.41
N ARG A 70 10.52 1.71 2.58
CA ARG A 70 9.78 2.70 3.38
C ARG A 70 8.43 3.03 2.73
N GLY A 71 8.45 3.36 1.44
CA GLY A 71 7.23 3.68 0.69
C GLY A 71 6.24 2.52 0.70
N ALA A 72 6.72 1.29 0.56
CA ALA A 72 5.93 0.08 0.68
C ALA A 72 5.33 -0.08 2.09
N THR A 73 6.15 0.04 3.14
CA THR A 73 5.63 -0.04 4.52
C THR A 73 4.54 0.99 4.80
N PHE A 74 4.73 2.24 4.37
CA PHE A 74 3.72 3.30 4.53
C PHE A 74 2.47 3.06 3.69
N ALA A 75 2.62 2.59 2.45
CA ALA A 75 1.48 2.21 1.63
C ALA A 75 0.67 1.07 2.26
N ALA A 76 1.34 0.08 2.87
CA ALA A 76 0.66 -1.00 3.58
C ALA A 76 -0.12 -0.49 4.80
N ALA A 77 0.46 0.41 5.59
CA ALA A 77 -0.23 1.06 6.71
C ALA A 77 -1.45 1.87 6.24
N GLN A 78 -1.31 2.64 5.16
CA GLN A 78 -2.41 3.40 4.57
C GLN A 78 -3.53 2.48 4.07
N LEU A 79 -3.20 1.36 3.43
CA LEU A 79 -4.18 0.37 2.96
C LEU A 79 -4.98 -0.25 4.11
N VAL A 80 -4.35 -0.55 5.25
CA VAL A 80 -5.05 -1.00 6.46
C VAL A 80 -6.03 0.07 6.97
N GLY A 81 -5.63 1.34 6.99
CA GLY A 81 -6.51 2.45 7.38
C GLY A 81 -7.69 2.64 6.43
N ILE A 82 -7.45 2.54 5.12
CA ILE A 82 -8.47 2.57 4.07
C ILE A 82 -9.47 1.43 4.26
N ALA A 83 -8.97 0.21 4.48
CA ALA A 83 -9.79 -0.97 4.70
C ALA A 83 -10.71 -0.78 5.91
N GLN A 84 -10.15 -0.33 7.04
CA GLN A 84 -10.93 -0.07 8.26
C GLN A 84 -12.01 0.98 8.01
N ARG A 85 -11.65 2.11 7.40
CA ARG A 85 -12.63 3.17 7.14
C ARG A 85 -13.75 2.72 6.20
N ALA A 86 -13.45 1.90 5.20
CA ALA A 86 -14.46 1.33 4.32
C ALA A 86 -15.44 0.43 5.08
N VAL A 87 -14.95 -0.43 5.98
CA VAL A 87 -15.80 -1.26 6.85
C VAL A 87 -16.63 -0.40 7.79
N ASP A 88 -16.05 0.62 8.42
CA ASP A 88 -16.77 1.50 9.35
C ASP A 88 -17.95 2.21 8.68
N LEU A 89 -17.72 2.75 7.47
CA LEU A 89 -18.78 3.38 6.66
C LEU A 89 -19.88 2.38 6.31
N ALA A 90 -19.51 1.15 5.89
CA ALA A 90 -20.46 0.11 5.55
C ALA A 90 -21.27 -0.36 6.77
N VAL A 91 -20.65 -0.47 7.95
CA VAL A 91 -21.31 -0.82 9.21
C VAL A 91 -22.30 0.29 9.61
N ALA A 92 -21.91 1.55 9.50
CA ALA A 92 -22.78 2.69 9.80
C ALA A 92 -24.03 2.65 8.89
N TYR A 93 -23.83 2.54 7.58
CA TYR A 93 -24.93 2.43 6.62
C TYR A 93 -25.81 1.20 6.89
N ALA A 94 -25.21 0.06 7.22
CA ALA A 94 -25.96 -1.17 7.48
C ALA A 94 -26.85 -1.10 8.73
N LYS A 95 -26.51 -0.24 9.70
CA LYS A 95 -27.32 0.00 10.90
C LYS A 95 -28.51 0.93 10.62
N GLU A 96 -28.36 1.88 9.71
CA GLU A 96 -29.37 2.90 9.42
C GLU A 96 -30.33 2.46 8.32
N ARG A 97 -29.81 1.83 7.25
CA ARG A 97 -30.60 1.42 6.09
C ARG A 97 -31.56 0.30 6.46
N GLN A 98 -32.85 0.52 6.24
CA GLN A 98 -33.89 -0.48 6.46
C GLN A 98 -34.38 -1.09 5.14
N GLN A 99 -34.50 -2.41 5.12
CA GLN A 99 -35.20 -3.16 4.07
C GLN A 99 -35.97 -4.31 4.72
N PHE A 100 -37.11 -4.69 4.11
CA PHE A 100 -38.01 -5.70 4.65
C PHE A 100 -38.31 -5.52 6.16
N GLY A 101 -38.55 -4.26 6.56
CA GLY A 101 -38.99 -3.90 7.91
C GLY A 101 -37.92 -3.88 9.00
N LYS A 102 -36.63 -4.01 8.69
CA LYS A 102 -35.54 -3.92 9.68
C LYS A 102 -34.21 -3.45 9.08
N PRO A 103 -33.23 -3.03 9.91
CA PRO A 103 -31.90 -2.69 9.43
C PRO A 103 -31.23 -3.81 8.64
N ILE A 104 -30.56 -3.49 7.53
CA ILE A 104 -29.91 -4.49 6.67
C ILE A 104 -28.77 -5.22 7.38
N GLY A 105 -28.13 -4.58 8.37
CA GLY A 105 -27.11 -5.19 9.22
C GLY A 105 -27.63 -6.33 10.10
N SER A 106 -28.95 -6.54 10.18
CA SER A 106 -29.54 -7.69 10.88
C SER A 106 -29.44 -9.00 10.07
N TYR A 107 -29.30 -8.93 8.75
CA TYR A 107 -29.21 -10.11 7.88
C TYR A 107 -27.82 -10.75 7.95
N GLN A 108 -27.79 -12.09 8.03
CA GLN A 108 -26.55 -12.85 8.14
C GLN A 108 -25.62 -12.63 6.95
N ALA A 109 -26.17 -12.49 5.73
CA ALA A 109 -25.37 -12.21 4.54
C ALA A 109 -24.52 -10.93 4.69
N VAL A 110 -25.11 -9.85 5.21
CA VAL A 110 -24.39 -8.57 5.45
C VAL A 110 -23.38 -8.72 6.59
N LYS A 111 -23.77 -9.37 7.69
CA LYS A 111 -22.87 -9.62 8.83
C LYS A 111 -21.65 -10.44 8.42
N HIS A 112 -21.85 -11.51 7.66
CA HIS A 112 -20.75 -12.38 7.22
C HIS A 112 -19.78 -11.66 6.30
N LEU A 113 -20.27 -10.85 5.36
CA LEU A 113 -19.40 -10.04 4.49
C LEU A 113 -18.53 -9.08 5.32
N LEU A 114 -19.15 -8.30 6.20
CA LEU A 114 -18.44 -7.32 7.03
C LEU A 114 -17.47 -7.99 8.02
N ALA A 115 -17.87 -9.09 8.65
CA ALA A 115 -17.00 -9.84 9.55
C ALA A 115 -15.80 -10.43 8.80
N THR A 116 -16.00 -10.96 7.58
CA THR A 116 -14.90 -11.51 6.76
C THR A 116 -13.89 -10.42 6.39
N ALA A 117 -14.38 -9.24 6.00
CA ALA A 117 -13.52 -8.08 5.74
C ALA A 117 -12.76 -7.64 6.99
N GLN A 118 -13.43 -7.52 8.14
CA GLN A 118 -12.79 -7.14 9.41
C GLN A 118 -11.70 -8.14 9.81
N VAL A 119 -11.96 -9.45 9.68
CA VAL A 119 -10.98 -10.49 9.98
C VAL A 119 -9.71 -10.30 9.13
N ARG A 120 -9.84 -10.04 7.82
CA ARG A 120 -8.67 -9.77 6.96
C ARG A 120 -7.87 -8.55 7.43
N ILE A 121 -8.54 -7.50 7.91
CA ILE A 121 -7.88 -6.30 8.47
C ILE A 121 -7.10 -6.66 9.73
N GLU A 122 -7.69 -7.44 10.64
CA GLU A 122 -7.02 -7.89 11.87
C GLU A 122 -5.79 -8.76 11.59
N PHE A 123 -5.79 -9.57 10.53
CA PHE A 123 -4.61 -10.32 10.11
C PHE A 123 -3.55 -9.45 9.41
N ALA A 124 -3.95 -8.41 8.67
CA ALA A 124 -3.02 -7.52 7.97
C ALA A 124 -2.29 -6.56 8.94
N ARG A 125 -2.97 -6.09 9.99
CA ARG A 125 -2.43 -5.11 10.94
C ARG A 125 -1.12 -5.55 11.63
N PRO A 126 -0.99 -6.74 12.24
CA PRO A 126 0.24 -7.14 12.93
C PRO A 126 1.42 -7.32 11.98
N VAL A 127 1.20 -7.79 10.75
CA VAL A 127 2.30 -7.95 9.78
C VAL A 127 2.84 -6.61 9.28
N VAL A 128 1.98 -5.58 9.19
CA VAL A 128 2.41 -4.20 8.92
C VAL A 128 3.27 -3.66 10.07
N TYR A 129 2.85 -3.85 11.32
CA TYR A 129 3.66 -3.43 12.48
C TYR A 129 5.01 -4.15 12.54
N ALA A 130 5.02 -5.47 12.27
CA ALA A 130 6.26 -6.24 12.23
C ALA A 130 7.21 -5.77 11.12
N ALA A 131 6.68 -5.42 9.94
CA ALA A 131 7.47 -4.84 8.85
C ALA A 131 8.08 -3.48 9.25
N ALA A 132 7.28 -2.61 9.86
CA ALA A 132 7.76 -1.30 10.34
C ALA A 132 8.87 -1.44 11.39
N ALA A 133 8.72 -2.36 12.34
CA ALA A 133 9.69 -2.59 13.42
C ALA A 133 11.06 -3.09 12.91
N GLN A 134 11.10 -3.78 11.77
CA GLN A 134 12.33 -4.37 11.21
C GLN A 134 12.84 -3.64 9.97
N LEU A 135 12.20 -2.54 9.59
CA LEU A 135 12.45 -1.82 8.34
C LEU A 135 13.91 -1.37 8.18
N ALA A 136 14.57 -1.01 9.27
CA ALA A 136 15.95 -0.53 9.27
C ALA A 136 17.00 -1.63 9.00
N GLN A 137 16.64 -2.91 9.11
CA GLN A 137 17.59 -4.03 8.95
C GLN A 137 18.06 -4.18 7.50
N GLY A 138 17.18 -3.92 6.53
CA GLY A 138 17.53 -3.89 5.10
C GLY A 138 17.97 -5.22 4.49
N ASP A 139 17.88 -6.33 5.23
CA ASP A 139 18.23 -7.68 4.79
C ASP A 139 17.07 -8.39 4.05
N VAL A 140 17.32 -9.62 3.58
CA VAL A 140 16.31 -10.42 2.86
C VAL A 140 15.06 -10.71 3.72
N PHE A 141 15.22 -10.82 5.04
CA PHE A 141 14.13 -11.17 5.95
C PHE A 141 13.18 -10.00 6.18
N SER A 142 13.74 -8.83 6.49
CA SER A 142 13.01 -7.57 6.68
C SER A 142 12.32 -7.13 5.38
N ARG A 143 13.01 -7.20 4.22
CA ARG A 143 12.42 -6.91 2.89
C ARG A 143 11.26 -7.83 2.53
N ALA A 144 11.35 -9.11 2.90
CA ALA A 144 10.25 -10.06 2.73
C ALA A 144 9.08 -9.76 3.68
N ARG A 145 9.32 -9.28 4.90
CA ARG A 145 8.24 -8.82 5.81
C ARG A 145 7.53 -7.60 5.26
N VAL A 146 8.26 -6.62 4.73
CA VAL A 146 7.67 -5.45 4.04
C VAL A 146 6.78 -5.91 2.89
N SER A 147 7.27 -6.86 2.08
CA SER A 147 6.50 -7.39 0.94
C SER A 147 5.28 -8.22 1.37
N HIS A 148 5.38 -9.00 2.44
CA HIS A 148 4.24 -9.70 3.03
C HIS A 148 3.19 -8.72 3.56
N ALA A 149 3.62 -7.69 4.29
CA ALA A 149 2.74 -6.63 4.78
C ALA A 149 2.00 -5.92 3.64
N ARG A 150 2.71 -5.61 2.54
CA ARG A 150 2.11 -5.03 1.33
C ARG A 150 1.01 -5.89 0.75
N LEU A 151 1.27 -7.19 0.58
CA LEU A 151 0.31 -8.13 0.02
C LEU A 151 -0.92 -8.29 0.93
N ALA A 152 -0.70 -8.53 2.22
CA ALA A 152 -1.77 -8.70 3.19
C ALA A 152 -2.66 -7.45 3.30
N ALA A 153 -2.05 -6.26 3.36
CA ALA A 153 -2.79 -5.00 3.43
C ALA A 153 -3.57 -4.70 2.14
N ALA A 154 -3.00 -4.98 0.96
CA ALA A 154 -3.68 -4.78 -0.31
C ALA A 154 -4.88 -5.71 -0.47
N GLU A 155 -4.75 -6.99 -0.08
CA GLU A 155 -5.89 -7.94 -0.08
C GLU A 155 -6.98 -7.52 0.89
N ALA A 156 -6.62 -7.09 2.10
CA ALA A 156 -7.58 -6.60 3.08
C ALA A 156 -8.32 -5.35 2.58
N ALA A 157 -7.61 -4.40 1.98
CA ALA A 157 -8.21 -3.18 1.42
C ALA A 157 -9.12 -3.45 0.23
N ASP A 158 -8.72 -4.32 -0.72
CA ASP A 158 -9.57 -4.67 -1.86
C ASP A 158 -10.88 -5.33 -1.39
N LEU A 159 -10.78 -6.33 -0.50
CA LEU A 159 -11.97 -7.00 0.04
C LEU A 159 -12.87 -6.04 0.81
N ALA A 160 -12.30 -5.23 1.71
CA ALA A 160 -13.06 -4.29 2.53
C ALA A 160 -13.76 -3.22 1.68
N CYS A 161 -13.06 -2.62 0.73
CA CYS A 161 -13.63 -1.60 -0.16
C CYS A 161 -14.73 -2.17 -1.05
N ARG A 162 -14.53 -3.35 -1.65
CA ARG A 162 -15.58 -4.02 -2.46
C ARG A 162 -16.79 -4.40 -1.63
N THR A 163 -16.56 -4.95 -0.43
CA THR A 163 -17.63 -5.28 0.51
C THR A 163 -18.41 -4.03 0.88
N ALA A 164 -17.72 -2.92 1.15
CA ALA A 164 -18.36 -1.67 1.51
C ALA A 164 -19.23 -1.12 0.36
N VAL A 165 -18.74 -1.15 -0.88
CA VAL A 165 -19.53 -0.80 -2.07
C VAL A 165 -20.76 -1.72 -2.19
N GLN A 166 -20.58 -3.03 -2.04
CA GLN A 166 -21.67 -4.01 -2.11
C GLN A 166 -22.74 -3.77 -1.05
N VAL A 167 -22.36 -3.46 0.19
CA VAL A 167 -23.30 -3.15 1.29
C VAL A 167 -24.11 -1.89 1.01
N HIS A 168 -23.52 -0.90 0.33
CA HIS A 168 -24.23 0.31 -0.11
C HIS A 168 -25.10 0.09 -1.36
N GLY A 169 -24.91 -1.02 -2.09
CA GLY A 169 -25.63 -1.31 -3.34
C GLY A 169 -25.32 -0.27 -4.43
N ALA A 170 -26.34 0.14 -5.19
CA ALA A 170 -26.17 1.13 -6.28
C ALA A 170 -25.63 2.49 -5.77
N MET A 171 -25.99 2.90 -4.55
CA MET A 171 -25.45 4.11 -3.93
C MET A 171 -23.94 4.02 -3.74
N GLY A 172 -23.39 2.81 -3.56
CA GLY A 172 -21.95 2.62 -3.44
C GLY A 172 -21.12 3.08 -4.64
N TYR A 173 -21.77 3.40 -5.77
CA TYR A 173 -21.15 3.97 -6.97
C TYR A 173 -21.54 5.44 -7.23
N SER A 174 -22.43 6.04 -6.43
CA SER A 174 -22.85 7.43 -6.58
C SER A 174 -21.93 8.39 -5.81
N TRP A 175 -22.06 9.68 -6.11
CA TRP A 175 -21.36 10.75 -5.39
C TRP A 175 -21.97 11.06 -4.02
N GLU A 176 -23.03 10.36 -3.63
CA GLU A 176 -23.73 10.58 -2.36
C GLU A 176 -23.01 9.93 -1.17
N VAL A 177 -22.11 8.98 -1.44
CA VAL A 177 -21.34 8.27 -0.41
C VAL A 177 -19.87 8.11 -0.81
N ASP A 178 -18.99 8.31 0.17
CA ASP A 178 -17.55 8.37 -0.06
C ASP A 178 -16.88 7.00 -0.31
N VAL A 179 -17.63 5.90 -0.18
CA VAL A 179 -17.08 4.53 -0.19
C VAL A 179 -16.29 4.21 -1.46
N HIS A 180 -16.72 4.75 -2.60
CA HIS A 180 -16.07 4.53 -3.88
C HIS A 180 -14.70 5.25 -3.98
N PHE A 181 -14.47 6.33 -3.22
CA PHE A 181 -13.15 6.98 -3.14
C PHE A 181 -12.14 6.08 -2.42
N PHE A 182 -12.55 5.37 -1.38
CA PHE A 182 -11.68 4.40 -0.69
C PHE A 182 -11.26 3.26 -1.62
N LEU A 183 -12.19 2.77 -2.46
CA LEU A 183 -11.87 1.78 -3.49
C LEU A 183 -10.86 2.33 -4.51
N LYS A 184 -11.12 3.50 -5.09
CA LYS A 184 -10.23 4.16 -6.07
C LYS A 184 -8.82 4.37 -5.49
N ARG A 185 -8.74 4.81 -4.23
CA ARG A 185 -7.47 5.00 -3.52
C ARG A 185 -6.74 3.68 -3.24
N ALA A 186 -7.44 2.63 -2.82
CA ALA A 186 -6.86 1.30 -2.64
C ALA A 186 -6.28 0.76 -3.95
N LEU A 187 -6.99 0.92 -5.06
CA LEU A 187 -6.52 0.54 -6.40
C LEU A 187 -5.26 1.33 -6.80
N ALA A 188 -5.25 2.65 -6.61
CA ALA A 188 -4.11 3.50 -6.93
C ALA A 188 -2.85 3.16 -6.10
N LEU A 189 -3.02 2.76 -4.83
CA LEU A 189 -1.92 2.36 -3.95
C LEU A 189 -1.42 0.94 -4.21
N SER A 190 -2.24 0.05 -4.76
CA SER A 190 -1.89 -1.35 -4.96
C SER A 190 -0.79 -1.57 -6.01
N SER A 191 -0.60 -0.62 -6.93
CA SER A 191 0.45 -0.65 -7.95
C SER A 191 1.66 0.26 -7.65
N TRP A 192 1.63 1.00 -6.53
CA TRP A 192 2.71 1.91 -6.16
C TRP A 192 3.69 1.27 -5.17
N TRP A 193 4.98 1.65 -5.23
CA TRP A 193 6.02 1.07 -4.37
C TRP A 193 6.22 -0.44 -4.53
N GLY A 194 6.01 -0.95 -5.74
CA GLY A 194 6.03 -2.37 -6.06
C GLY A 194 4.63 -2.93 -6.28
N ASP A 195 4.48 -3.73 -7.34
CA ASP A 195 3.24 -4.44 -7.62
C ASP A 195 3.19 -5.79 -6.89
N ALA A 196 2.08 -6.51 -7.04
CA ALA A 196 1.90 -7.82 -6.41
C ALA A 196 2.94 -8.85 -6.86
N VAL A 197 3.41 -8.79 -8.12
CA VAL A 197 4.41 -9.74 -8.66
C VAL A 197 5.74 -9.50 -7.97
N PHE A 198 6.18 -8.25 -7.89
CA PHE A 198 7.39 -7.83 -7.20
C PHE A 198 7.39 -8.29 -5.74
N HIS A 199 6.31 -8.02 -5.01
CA HIS A 199 6.24 -8.38 -3.60
C HIS A 199 6.16 -9.89 -3.38
N ARG A 200 5.41 -10.62 -4.21
CA ARG A 200 5.39 -12.10 -4.15
C ARG A 200 6.78 -12.68 -4.42
N ARG A 201 7.53 -12.13 -5.38
CA ARG A 201 8.90 -12.59 -5.67
C ARG A 201 9.81 -12.44 -4.45
N ARG A 202 9.77 -11.32 -3.74
CA ARG A 202 10.57 -11.10 -2.51
C ARG A 202 10.19 -12.06 -1.38
N VAL A 203 8.90 -12.36 -1.23
CA VAL A 203 8.44 -13.36 -0.26
C VAL A 203 8.92 -14.75 -0.67
N ALA A 204 8.83 -15.10 -1.96
CA ALA A 204 9.30 -16.35 -2.52
C ALA A 204 10.82 -16.52 -2.37
N GLU A 205 11.60 -15.46 -2.58
CA GLU A 205 13.05 -15.46 -2.38
C GLU A 205 13.41 -15.83 -0.93
N ARG A 206 12.70 -15.28 0.06
CA ARG A 206 12.88 -15.70 1.46
C ARG A 206 12.46 -17.16 1.68
N ALA A 207 11.33 -17.58 1.11
CA ALA A 207 10.76 -18.90 1.37
C ALA A 207 11.53 -20.04 0.68
N PHE A 208 12.04 -19.80 -0.53
CA PHE A 208 12.63 -20.82 -1.40
C PHE A 208 14.11 -20.58 -1.70
N GLY A 209 14.69 -19.45 -1.29
CA GLY A 209 16.11 -19.14 -1.47
C GLY A 209 17.05 -19.90 -0.52
N ARG A 210 16.50 -20.73 0.38
CA ARG A 210 17.25 -21.65 1.24
C ARG A 210 16.64 -23.05 1.15
N PRO A 211 17.43 -24.12 1.38
CA PRO A 211 16.91 -25.47 1.42
C PRO A 211 15.77 -25.58 2.44
N LEU A 212 14.60 -26.04 2.00
CA LEU A 212 13.45 -26.30 2.86
C LEU A 212 13.62 -27.67 3.54
N GLY A 213 13.42 -27.74 4.86
CA GLY A 213 13.47 -28.99 5.61
C GLY A 213 13.40 -28.77 7.12
N PRO A 214 13.00 -29.78 7.92
CA PRO A 214 12.93 -29.66 9.37
C PRO A 214 14.28 -29.25 9.99
N ASP A 215 15.39 -29.72 9.41
CA ASP A 215 16.76 -29.43 9.85
C ASP A 215 17.22 -27.98 9.56
N THR A 216 16.56 -27.28 8.64
CA THR A 216 16.94 -25.92 8.22
C THR A 216 15.93 -24.86 8.62
N THR A 217 14.63 -25.19 8.61
CA THR A 217 13.53 -24.27 8.94
C THR A 217 13.45 -23.97 10.43
N PHE A 218 13.63 -24.99 11.30
CA PHE A 218 13.47 -24.83 12.75
C PHE A 218 14.80 -24.66 13.49
N ALA A 219 15.93 -25.06 12.92
CA ALA A 219 17.24 -24.99 13.58
C ALA A 219 17.78 -23.55 13.71
N ALA A 220 17.28 -22.60 12.92
CA ALA A 220 17.71 -21.21 12.94
C ALA A 220 16.92 -20.34 13.95
N GLU A 221 15.70 -20.72 14.31
CA GLU A 221 14.87 -19.97 15.27
C GLU A 221 15.17 -20.32 16.73
N ALA A 222 15.94 -21.40 16.97
CA ALA A 222 16.34 -21.85 18.31
C ALA A 222 17.67 -21.25 18.81
N ARG A 223 18.28 -20.30 18.08
CA ARG A 223 19.56 -19.64 18.47
C ARG A 223 19.41 -18.13 18.66
N GLY A 224 18.33 -17.70 19.29
CA GLY A 224 18.13 -16.34 19.81
C GLY A 224 18.02 -16.38 21.32
#